data_AF-A0A1G9H4T0-F1
#
_entry.id   AF-A0A1G9H4T0-F1
#
_cell.length_a   1.000
_cell.length_b   1.000
_cell.length_c   1.000
_cell.angle_alpha   90.00
_cell.angle_beta   90.00
_cell.angle_gamma   90.00
#
_symmetry.space_group_name_H-M   'P 1'
#
loop_
_entity.id
_entity.type
_entity.pdbx_description
1 polymer ?
#
loop_
_entity_poly.entity_id
_entity_poly.type
_entity_poly.pdbx_seq_one_letter_code
_entity_poly.pdbx_strand_id
1 'polypeptide(L)'
;MSTVLTYLSFLSIFFPLIAGIFYYAQLEQLLKTFTLFIIISALFDTTLTVTTAYRVPNLPLTHLFLLVNLSFFCYIYYALLSAKWAQYGLLVLASTTALLVIANALLWGGLAHFPSLPLTLQSILLTCLALLYYYQMLTQQKILHIEKHPWFWINTGVLIYFSGNIFLFMLRNRMMDAHATDYSAYWAIHSVLNIIANTLFGIGLLCKKT
;
A
#
# COMPACT_ATOMS: atom_id res chain seq x y z
N MET A 1 -10.01 -11.18 20.53
CA MET A 1 -9.21 -11.85 19.48
C MET A 1 -8.73 -10.86 18.40
N SER A 2 -9.53 -9.83 18.04
CA SER A 2 -9.13 -8.78 17.08
C SER A 2 -7.92 -7.93 17.49
N THR A 3 -7.75 -7.63 18.79
CA THR A 3 -6.67 -6.74 19.27
C THR A 3 -5.27 -7.31 19.07
N VAL A 4 -5.04 -8.58 19.41
CA VAL A 4 -3.72 -9.24 19.25
C VAL A 4 -3.29 -9.22 17.79
N LEU A 5 -4.22 -9.51 16.88
CA LEU A 5 -3.93 -9.54 15.45
C LEU A 5 -3.62 -8.14 14.89
N THR A 6 -4.29 -7.09 15.38
CA THR A 6 -3.95 -5.71 15.03
C THR A 6 -2.55 -5.32 15.52
N TYR A 7 -2.15 -5.72 16.73
CA TYR A 7 -0.78 -5.48 17.21
C TYR A 7 0.26 -6.26 16.39
N LEU A 8 -0.02 -7.52 16.01
CA LEU A 8 0.85 -8.28 15.13
C LEU A 8 0.98 -7.62 13.75
N SER A 9 -0.12 -7.09 13.21
CA SER A 9 -0.11 -6.31 11.98
C SER A 9 0.77 -5.08 12.09
N PHE A 10 0.65 -4.30 13.17
CA PHE A 10 1.54 -3.17 13.43
C PHE A 10 3.00 -3.60 13.54
N LEU A 11 3.29 -4.68 14.28
CA LEU A 11 4.66 -5.18 14.44
C LEU A 11 5.27 -5.71 13.14
N SER A 12 4.44 -6.19 12.22
CA SER A 12 4.92 -6.77 10.96
C SER A 12 5.68 -5.77 10.09
N ILE A 13 5.43 -4.46 10.21
CA ILE A 13 6.14 -3.41 9.45
C ILE A 13 7.61 -3.29 9.83
N PHE A 14 8.00 -3.71 11.04
CA PHE A 14 9.40 -3.68 11.45
C PHE A 14 10.26 -4.66 10.67
N PHE A 15 9.69 -5.75 10.16
CA PHE A 15 10.45 -6.71 9.35
C PHE A 15 11.01 -6.09 8.05
N PRO A 16 10.18 -5.52 7.14
CA PRO A 16 10.70 -4.84 5.96
C PRO A 16 11.50 -3.57 6.31
N LEU A 17 11.17 -2.88 7.40
CA LEU A 17 11.91 -1.68 7.82
C LEU A 17 13.34 -2.01 8.25
N ILE A 18 13.52 -3.04 9.08
CA ILE A 18 14.84 -3.54 9.48
C ILE A 18 15.60 -4.02 8.23
N ALA A 19 14.98 -4.86 7.39
CA ALA A 19 15.62 -5.34 6.17
C ALA A 19 16.10 -4.18 5.27
N GLY A 20 15.23 -3.19 5.02
CA GLY A 20 15.56 -2.04 4.18
C GLY A 20 16.69 -1.17 4.75
N ILE A 21 16.70 -0.90 6.06
CA ILE A 21 17.72 -0.07 6.69
C ILE A 21 19.07 -0.78 6.73
N PHE A 22 19.11 -2.05 7.15
CA PHE A 22 20.37 -2.81 7.27
C PHE A 22 21.04 -3.04 5.91
N TYR A 23 20.26 -3.27 4.86
CA TYR A 23 20.80 -3.50 3.51
C TYR A 23 20.81 -2.24 2.63
N TYR A 24 20.46 -1.06 3.14
CA TYR A 24 20.23 0.16 2.36
C TYR A 24 21.38 0.51 1.41
N ALA A 25 22.63 0.37 1.86
CA ALA A 25 23.82 0.66 1.05
C ALA A 25 23.97 -0.27 -0.17
N GLN A 26 23.43 -1.49 -0.09
CA GLN A 26 23.51 -2.52 -1.14
C GLN A 26 22.32 -2.49 -2.11
N LEU A 27 21.24 -1.78 -1.77
CA LEU A 27 20.03 -1.73 -2.59
C LEU A 27 20.22 -0.91 -3.86
N GLU A 28 19.55 -1.33 -4.94
CA GLU A 28 19.42 -0.49 -6.14
C GLU A 28 18.56 0.75 -5.84
N GLN A 29 18.71 1.80 -6.66
CA GLN A 29 18.09 3.10 -6.39
C GLN A 29 16.57 3.03 -6.18
N LEU A 30 15.87 2.19 -6.95
CA LEU A 30 14.41 2.06 -6.84
C LEU A 30 14.00 1.35 -5.54
N LEU A 31 14.78 0.36 -5.07
CA LEU A 31 14.56 -0.30 -3.78
C LEU A 31 14.88 0.62 -2.59
N LYS A 32 15.82 1.56 -2.74
CA LYS A 32 16.05 2.64 -1.76
C LYS A 32 14.82 3.54 -1.65
N THR A 33 14.19 3.90 -2.76
CA THR A 33 12.93 4.66 -2.76
C THR A 33 11.80 3.88 -2.09
N PHE A 34 11.71 2.57 -2.34
CA PHE A 34 10.73 1.71 -1.65
C PHE A 34 11.01 1.60 -0.14
N THR A 35 12.29 1.54 0.27
CA THR A 35 12.67 1.57 1.68
C THR A 35 12.27 2.90 2.34
N LEU A 36 12.47 4.02 1.65
CA LEU A 36 11.99 5.33 2.12
C LEU A 36 10.47 5.34 2.29
N PHE A 37 9.73 4.75 1.34
CA PHE A 37 8.28 4.57 1.48
C PHE A 37 7.92 3.77 2.74
N ILE A 38 8.59 2.64 3.02
CA ILE A 38 8.35 1.84 4.23
C ILE A 38 8.61 2.64 5.51
N ILE A 39 9.70 3.42 5.56
CA ILE A 39 10.01 4.28 6.69
C ILE A 39 8.89 5.30 6.91
N ILE A 40 8.45 5.97 5.85
CA ILE A 40 7.35 6.94 5.92
C ILE A 40 6.06 6.24 6.35
N SER A 41 5.73 5.08 5.77
CA SER A 41 4.55 4.28 6.16
C SER A 41 4.58 3.93 7.64
N ALA A 42 5.71 3.51 8.19
CA ALA A 42 5.86 3.20 9.61
C ALA A 42 5.65 4.43 10.51
N LEU A 43 6.10 5.61 10.08
CA LEU A 43 5.83 6.86 10.79
C LEU A 43 4.34 7.21 10.79
N PHE A 44 3.67 7.07 9.65
CA PHE A 44 2.23 7.30 9.53
C PHE A 44 1.43 6.30 10.39
N ASP A 45 1.72 5.00 10.31
CA ASP A 45 1.06 3.97 11.12
C ASP A 45 1.25 4.20 12.62
N THR A 46 2.46 4.56 13.04
CA THR A 46 2.74 4.89 14.44
C THR A 46 1.94 6.12 14.87
N THR A 47 1.92 7.17 14.06
CA THR A 47 1.19 8.42 14.37
C THR A 47 -0.33 8.18 14.41
N LEU A 48 -0.88 7.39 13.48
CA LEU A 48 -2.29 7.00 13.46
C LEU A 48 -2.66 6.17 14.68
N THR A 49 -1.80 5.26 15.11
CA THR A 49 -2.02 4.41 16.29
C THR A 49 -2.00 5.24 17.57
N VAL A 50 -1.01 6.12 17.73
CA VAL A 50 -0.88 7.03 18.88
C VAL A 50 -2.07 7.98 18.96
N THR A 51 -2.42 8.65 17.85
CA THR A 51 -3.57 9.57 17.82
C THR A 51 -4.89 8.86 18.14
N THR A 52 -5.06 7.61 17.68
CA THR A 52 -6.22 6.78 18.04
C THR A 52 -6.26 6.48 19.54
N ALA A 53 -5.13 6.13 20.16
CA ALA A 53 -5.05 5.87 21.59
C ALA A 53 -5.41 7.11 22.45
N TYR A 54 -5.02 8.30 22.00
CA TYR A 54 -5.35 9.58 22.63
C TYR A 54 -6.69 10.18 22.17
N ARG A 55 -7.47 9.49 21.33
CA ARG A 55 -8.75 9.96 20.76
C ARG A 55 -8.66 11.29 20.01
N VAL A 56 -7.49 11.59 19.45
CA VAL A 56 -7.27 12.77 18.60
C VAL A 56 -7.78 12.46 17.19
N PRO A 57 -8.58 13.34 16.56
CA PRO A 57 -9.03 13.15 15.19
C PRO A 57 -7.85 12.99 14.23
N ASN A 58 -7.81 11.88 13.50
CA ASN A 58 -6.66 11.50 12.68
C ASN A 58 -7.02 11.22 11.20
N LEU A 59 -8.27 11.43 10.81
CA LEU A 59 -8.72 11.31 9.43
C LEU A 59 -7.99 12.25 8.46
N PRO A 60 -7.62 13.50 8.82
CA PRO A 60 -6.77 14.33 7.96
C PRO A 60 -5.43 13.67 7.62
N LEU A 61 -4.85 12.93 8.58
CA LEU A 61 -3.61 12.21 8.40
C LEU A 61 -3.78 11.03 7.43
N THR A 62 -4.94 10.38 7.43
CA THR A 62 -5.30 9.34 6.46
C THR A 62 -5.37 9.89 5.03
N HIS A 63 -5.95 11.08 4.83
CA HIS A 63 -5.98 11.75 3.52
C HIS A 63 -4.57 12.08 3.02
N LEU A 64 -3.71 12.58 3.92
CA LEU A 64 -2.31 12.86 3.58
C LEU A 64 -1.55 11.59 3.23
N PHE A 65 -1.70 10.53 4.02
CA PHE A 65 -1.03 9.25 3.76
C PHE A 65 -1.46 8.65 2.42
N LEU A 66 -2.74 8.77 2.06
CA LEU A 66 -3.26 8.31 0.78
C LEU A 66 -2.54 8.97 -0.40
N LEU A 67 -2.31 10.29 -0.35
CA LEU A 67 -1.55 11.01 -1.38
C LEU A 67 -0.09 10.55 -1.42
N VAL A 68 0.56 10.42 -0.25
CA VAL A 68 1.94 9.94 -0.15
C VAL A 68 2.07 8.55 -0.78
N ASN A 69 1.19 7.62 -0.40
CA ASN A 69 1.15 6.26 -0.91
C ASN A 69 0.97 6.23 -2.44
N LEU A 70 0.04 7.04 -2.96
CA LEU A 70 -0.19 7.15 -4.40
C LEU A 70 1.04 7.69 -5.14
N SER A 71 1.70 8.73 -4.61
CA SER A 71 2.90 9.31 -5.22
C SER A 71 4.06 8.32 -5.28
N PHE A 72 4.32 7.59 -4.19
CA PHE A 72 5.39 6.60 -4.14
C PHE A 72 5.15 5.45 -5.12
N PHE A 73 3.97 4.84 -5.13
CA PHE A 73 3.68 3.76 -6.07
C PHE A 73 3.57 4.24 -7.51
N CYS A 74 3.07 5.47 -7.76
CA CYS A 74 3.11 6.04 -9.09
C CYS A 74 4.55 6.14 -9.61
N TYR A 75 5.48 6.65 -8.81
CA TYR A 75 6.89 6.71 -9.18
C TYR A 75 7.48 5.31 -9.39
N ILE A 76 7.24 4.38 -8.46
CA ILE A 76 7.77 3.01 -8.53
C ILE A 76 7.27 2.28 -9.78
N TYR A 77 5.96 2.23 -10.00
CA TYR A 77 5.42 1.55 -11.18
C TYR A 77 5.78 2.25 -12.49
N TYR A 78 5.90 3.59 -12.50
CA TYR A 78 6.38 4.29 -13.68
C TYR A 78 7.79 3.84 -14.07
N ALA A 79 8.69 3.66 -13.09
CA ALA A 79 10.04 3.17 -13.30
C ALA A 79 10.10 1.68 -13.69
N LEU A 80 9.16 0.86 -13.19
CA LEU A 80 9.09 -0.58 -13.48
C LEU A 80 8.48 -0.91 -14.85
N LEU A 81 7.52 -0.11 -15.31
CA LEU A 81 6.81 -0.33 -16.57
C LEU A 81 7.69 0.05 -17.76
N SER A 82 7.83 -0.86 -18.72
CA SER A 82 8.63 -0.62 -19.93
C SER A 82 7.82 0.04 -21.06
N ALA A 83 6.51 -0.18 -21.11
CA ALA A 83 5.66 0.29 -22.19
C ALA A 83 5.20 1.74 -21.96
N LYS A 84 5.42 2.62 -22.95
CA LYS A 84 5.07 4.05 -22.86
C LYS A 84 3.57 4.28 -22.66
N TRP A 85 2.71 3.52 -23.35
CA TRP A 85 1.26 3.63 -23.17
C TRP A 85 0.84 3.33 -21.73
N ALA A 86 1.49 2.36 -21.07
CA ALA A 86 1.23 2.00 -19.69
C ALA A 86 1.70 3.09 -18.72
N GLN A 87 2.87 3.67 -18.98
CA GLN A 87 3.39 4.81 -18.22
C GLN A 87 2.46 6.04 -18.30
N TYR A 88 1.96 6.40 -19.49
CA TYR A 88 1.01 7.49 -19.65
C TYR A 88 -0.34 7.17 -19.00
N GLY A 89 -0.86 5.96 -19.18
CA GLY A 89 -2.08 5.50 -18.53
C GLY A 89 -1.99 5.59 -17.00
N LEU A 90 -0.86 5.18 -16.43
CA LEU A 90 -0.56 5.33 -15.00
C LEU A 90 -0.62 6.80 -14.57
N LEU A 91 0.07 7.70 -15.27
CA LEU A 91 0.10 9.12 -14.91
C LEU A 91 -1.31 9.75 -14.95
N VAL A 92 -2.12 9.42 -15.96
CA VAL A 92 -3.50 9.89 -16.05
C VAL A 92 -4.32 9.35 -14.88
N LEU A 93 -4.34 8.04 -14.66
CA LEU A 93 -5.14 7.42 -13.59
C LEU A 93 -4.70 7.85 -12.19
N ALA A 94 -3.40 7.97 -11.95
CA ALA A 94 -2.86 8.48 -10.68
C ALA A 94 -3.24 9.95 -10.48
N SER A 95 -3.14 10.79 -11.51
CA SER A 95 -3.55 12.19 -11.42
C SER A 95 -5.05 12.33 -11.15
N THR A 96 -5.90 11.55 -11.85
CA THR A 96 -7.34 11.52 -11.58
C THR A 96 -7.64 11.06 -10.16
N THR A 97 -6.96 10.03 -9.67
CA THR A 97 -7.11 9.54 -8.29
C THR A 97 -6.71 10.63 -7.29
N ALA A 98 -5.58 11.31 -7.49
CA ALA A 98 -5.13 12.41 -6.63
C ALA A 98 -6.13 13.57 -6.59
N LEU A 99 -6.67 13.96 -7.76
CA LEU A 99 -7.72 14.98 -7.84
C LEU A 99 -8.97 14.55 -7.07
N LEU A 100 -9.37 13.28 -7.12
CA LEU A 100 -10.49 12.76 -6.36
C LEU A 100 -10.23 12.75 -4.85
N VAL A 101 -8.99 12.48 -4.41
CA VAL A 101 -8.61 12.62 -2.99
C VAL A 101 -8.81 14.07 -2.53
N ILE A 102 -8.29 15.02 -3.31
CA ILE A 102 -8.40 16.46 -3.00
C ILE A 102 -9.87 16.89 -3.01
N ALA A 103 -10.64 16.48 -4.03
CA ALA A 103 -12.07 16.78 -4.10
C ALA A 103 -12.84 16.19 -2.92
N ASN A 104 -12.52 14.95 -2.50
CA ASN A 104 -13.14 14.33 -1.33
C ASN A 104 -12.82 15.10 -0.04
N ALA A 105 -11.56 15.52 0.12
CA ALA A 105 -11.10 16.30 1.27
C ALA A 105 -11.67 17.74 1.32
N LEU A 106 -12.15 18.30 0.20
CA LEU A 106 -12.68 19.67 0.14
C LEU A 106 -14.22 19.74 0.04
N LEU A 107 -14.86 18.78 -0.64
CA LEU A 107 -16.28 18.88 -1.02
C LEU A 107 -17.19 17.87 -0.30
N TRP A 108 -16.76 16.62 -0.13
CA TRP A 108 -17.61 15.52 0.36
C TRP A 108 -17.38 15.19 1.83
N GLY A 109 -17.75 16.13 2.71
CA GLY A 109 -17.63 15.99 4.17
C GLY A 109 -16.28 16.46 4.73
N GLY A 110 -15.32 16.76 3.87
CA GLY A 110 -14.05 17.34 4.26
C GLY A 110 -13.08 16.33 4.89
N LEU A 111 -12.01 16.84 5.50
CA LEU A 111 -10.97 16.03 6.15
C LEU A 111 -11.46 15.20 7.37
N ALA A 112 -12.70 15.41 7.81
CA ALA A 112 -13.32 14.69 8.92
C ALA A 112 -14.05 13.40 8.49
N HIS A 113 -14.11 13.10 7.20
CA HIS A 113 -14.69 11.84 6.70
C HIS A 113 -13.60 10.93 6.15
N PHE A 114 -13.81 9.62 6.28
CA PHE A 114 -12.87 8.65 5.76
C PHE A 114 -12.94 8.57 4.22
N PRO A 115 -11.78 8.63 3.52
CA PRO A 115 -11.72 8.64 2.05
C PRO A 115 -11.93 7.25 1.43
N SER A 116 -13.10 6.65 1.68
CA SER A 116 -13.46 5.30 1.21
C SER A 116 -13.39 5.17 -0.32
N LEU A 117 -13.98 6.12 -1.05
CA LEU A 117 -13.99 6.08 -2.52
C LEU A 117 -12.57 6.27 -3.11
N PRO A 118 -11.78 7.30 -2.73
CA PRO A 118 -10.41 7.44 -3.23
C PRO A 118 -9.49 6.26 -2.88
N LEU A 119 -9.60 5.68 -1.68
CA LEU A 119 -8.85 4.46 -1.30
C LEU A 119 -9.22 3.26 -2.16
N THR A 120 -10.51 3.09 -2.47
CA THR A 120 -10.99 2.02 -3.34
C THR A 120 -10.41 2.16 -4.74
N LEU A 121 -10.41 3.37 -5.30
CA LEU A 121 -9.85 3.66 -6.63
C LEU A 121 -8.34 3.44 -6.67
N GLN A 122 -7.59 3.89 -5.65
CA GLN A 122 -6.17 3.58 -5.53
C GLN A 122 -5.93 2.06 -5.48
N SER A 123 -6.74 1.33 -4.72
CA SER A 123 -6.59 -0.13 -4.60
C SER A 123 -6.84 -0.86 -5.92
N ILE A 124 -7.83 -0.41 -6.69
CA ILE A 124 -8.07 -0.92 -8.05
C ILE A 124 -6.88 -0.59 -8.97
N LEU A 125 -6.41 0.66 -8.95
CA LEU A 125 -5.27 1.10 -9.75
C LEU A 125 -4.02 0.25 -9.47
N LEU A 126 -3.65 0.09 -8.20
CA LEU A 126 -2.46 -0.66 -7.80
C LEU A 126 -2.61 -2.16 -8.08
N THR A 127 -3.81 -2.72 -7.95
CA THR A 127 -4.11 -4.09 -8.38
C THR A 127 -3.87 -4.27 -9.87
N CYS A 128 -4.42 -3.39 -10.71
CA CYS A 128 -4.22 -3.43 -12.16
C CYS A 128 -2.74 -3.26 -12.56
N LEU A 129 -2.01 -2.35 -11.91
CA LEU A 129 -0.58 -2.16 -12.16
C LEU A 129 0.24 -3.38 -11.76
N ALA A 130 -0.10 -4.03 -10.64
CA ALA A 130 0.58 -5.23 -10.20
C ALA A 130 0.39 -6.39 -11.18
N LEU A 131 -0.82 -6.56 -11.71
CA LEU A 131 -1.12 -7.54 -12.77
C LEU A 131 -0.38 -7.20 -14.08
N LEU A 132 -0.36 -5.93 -14.48
CA LEU A 132 0.35 -5.49 -15.68
C LEU A 132 1.85 -5.72 -15.56
N TYR A 133 2.44 -5.45 -14.40
CA TYR A 133 3.86 -5.70 -14.16
C TYR A 133 4.17 -7.20 -14.19
N TYR A 134 3.30 -8.06 -13.66
CA TYR A 134 3.45 -9.50 -13.83
C TYR A 134 3.37 -9.95 -15.28
N TYR A 135 2.41 -9.45 -16.03
CA TYR A 135 2.33 -9.73 -17.47
C TYR A 135 3.64 -9.36 -18.18
N GLN A 136 4.19 -8.17 -17.88
CA GLN A 136 5.49 -7.74 -18.40
C GLN A 136 6.61 -8.70 -18.00
N MET A 137 6.69 -9.07 -16.72
CA MET A 137 7.77 -9.93 -16.20
C MET A 137 7.73 -11.34 -16.79
N LEU A 138 6.54 -11.90 -16.99
CA LEU A 138 6.34 -13.24 -17.55
C LEU A 138 6.56 -13.28 -19.08
N THR A 139 6.22 -12.22 -19.79
CA THR A 139 6.35 -12.18 -21.26
C THR A 139 7.76 -11.82 -21.73
N GLN A 140 8.52 -11.06 -20.94
CA GLN A 140 9.82 -10.56 -21.38
C GLN A 140 10.97 -11.58 -21.33
N GLN A 141 10.77 -12.82 -20.84
CA GLN A 141 11.73 -13.95 -20.79
C GLN A 141 13.16 -13.66 -20.30
N LYS A 142 13.47 -12.45 -19.81
CA LYS A 142 14.81 -12.03 -19.39
C LYS A 142 15.22 -12.58 -18.03
N ILE A 143 14.29 -13.15 -17.27
CA ILE A 143 14.52 -13.62 -15.90
C ILE A 143 14.18 -15.11 -15.85
N LEU A 144 15.20 -15.96 -15.82
CA LEU A 144 15.06 -17.42 -15.72
C LEU A 144 14.41 -17.85 -14.39
N HIS A 145 14.62 -17.05 -13.33
CA HIS A 145 14.12 -17.26 -11.97
C HIS A 145 13.47 -15.98 -11.42
N ILE A 146 12.20 -15.78 -11.76
CA ILE A 146 11.44 -14.56 -11.39
C ILE A 146 11.37 -14.34 -9.88
N GLU A 147 11.35 -15.42 -9.12
CA GLU A 147 11.32 -15.47 -7.65
C GLU A 147 12.61 -14.95 -7.01
N LYS A 148 13.71 -14.89 -7.75
CA LYS A 148 14.96 -14.27 -7.27
C LYS A 148 14.95 -12.76 -7.43
N HIS A 149 13.96 -12.20 -8.12
CA HIS A 149 13.86 -10.76 -8.33
C HIS A 149 13.15 -10.08 -7.15
N PRO A 150 13.75 -9.05 -6.50
CA PRO A 150 13.12 -8.31 -5.39
C PRO A 150 11.69 -7.84 -5.67
N TRP A 151 11.49 -7.25 -6.85
CA TRP A 151 10.19 -6.73 -7.29
C TRP A 151 9.12 -7.81 -7.49
N PHE A 152 9.46 -9.10 -7.63
CA PHE A 152 8.45 -10.16 -7.65
C PHE A 152 7.72 -10.22 -6.29
N TRP A 153 8.49 -10.29 -5.20
CA TRP A 153 7.94 -10.35 -3.84
C TRP A 153 7.22 -9.06 -3.47
N ILE A 154 7.81 -7.90 -3.79
CA ILE A 154 7.18 -6.60 -3.53
C ILE A 154 5.86 -6.48 -4.30
N ASN A 155 5.86 -6.80 -5.59
CA ASN A 155 4.64 -6.75 -6.40
C ASN A 155 3.58 -7.76 -5.93
N THR A 156 3.99 -8.93 -5.42
CA THR A 156 3.08 -9.89 -4.78
C THR A 156 2.39 -9.27 -3.57
N GLY A 157 3.16 -8.61 -2.70
CA GLY A 157 2.63 -7.94 -1.51
C GLY A 157 1.63 -6.83 -1.87
N VAL A 158 1.96 -6.00 -2.88
CA VAL A 158 1.06 -4.97 -3.41
C VAL A 158 -0.23 -5.60 -3.92
N LEU A 159 -0.13 -6.63 -4.78
CA LEU A 159 -1.30 -7.27 -5.36
C LEU A 159 -2.23 -7.83 -4.27
N ILE A 160 -1.69 -8.61 -3.32
CA ILE A 160 -2.48 -9.23 -2.25
C ILE A 160 -3.12 -8.16 -1.37
N TYR A 161 -2.34 -7.17 -0.93
CA TYR A 161 -2.83 -6.13 -0.03
C TYR A 161 -3.96 -5.33 -0.68
N PHE A 162 -3.73 -4.76 -1.87
CA PHE A 162 -4.69 -3.86 -2.47
C PHE A 162 -5.91 -4.61 -2.98
N SER A 163 -5.75 -5.75 -3.67
CA SER A 163 -6.90 -6.52 -4.15
C SER A 163 -7.78 -7.04 -3.01
N GLY A 164 -7.17 -7.52 -1.91
CA GLY A 164 -7.89 -8.01 -0.74
C GLY A 164 -8.63 -6.89 0.03
N ASN A 165 -8.14 -5.65 -0.04
CA ASN A 165 -8.75 -4.52 0.67
C ASN A 165 -9.77 -3.71 -0.17
N ILE A 166 -9.94 -3.95 -1.48
CA ILE A 166 -10.89 -3.20 -2.33
C ILE A 166 -12.28 -3.13 -1.69
N PHE A 167 -12.85 -4.30 -1.34
CA PHE A 167 -14.19 -4.37 -0.77
C PHE A 167 -14.25 -3.82 0.65
N LEU A 168 -13.18 -4.00 1.44
CA LEU A 168 -13.09 -3.42 2.77
C LEU A 168 -13.13 -1.89 2.70
N PHE A 169 -12.34 -1.28 1.83
CA PHE A 169 -12.34 0.18 1.67
C PHE A 169 -13.65 0.70 1.09
N MET A 170 -14.23 0.01 0.11
CA MET A 170 -15.50 0.40 -0.52
C MET A 170 -16.67 0.38 0.46
N LEU A 171 -16.75 -0.63 1.32
CA LEU A 171 -17.86 -0.82 2.24
C LEU A 171 -17.66 -0.13 3.59
N ARG A 172 -16.46 0.35 3.91
CA ARG A 172 -16.12 0.87 5.24
C ARG A 172 -17.13 1.87 5.80
N ASN A 173 -17.49 2.90 5.03
CA ASN A 173 -18.40 3.94 5.52
C ASN A 173 -19.80 3.37 5.79
N ARG A 174 -20.28 2.44 4.95
CA ARG A 174 -21.58 1.78 5.14
C ARG A 174 -21.59 0.83 6.34
N MET A 175 -20.51 0.09 6.56
CA MET A 175 -20.41 -0.86 7.68
C MET A 175 -20.30 -0.15 9.03
N MET A 176 -19.58 0.97 9.10
CA MET A 176 -19.42 1.75 10.33
C MET A 176 -20.72 2.41 10.79
N ASP A 177 -21.62 2.74 9.87
CA ASP A 177 -22.92 3.35 10.19
C ASP A 177 -23.99 2.31 10.59
N ALA A 178 -23.83 1.03 10.21
CA ALA A 178 -24.87 0.02 10.31
C ALA A 178 -24.68 -0.99 11.47
N HIS A 179 -23.47 -1.53 11.71
CA HIS A 179 -23.29 -2.66 12.64
C HIS A 179 -21.93 -2.69 13.35
N ALA A 180 -21.93 -2.62 14.70
CA ALA A 180 -20.71 -2.69 15.51
C ALA A 180 -20.04 -4.08 15.55
N THR A 181 -20.77 -5.16 15.27
CA THR A 181 -20.27 -6.55 15.31
C THR A 181 -19.31 -6.87 14.16
N ASP A 182 -19.51 -6.26 12.99
CA ASP A 182 -18.72 -6.53 11.78
C ASP A 182 -17.32 -5.88 11.81
N TYR A 183 -17.10 -4.96 12.75
CA TYR A 183 -15.86 -4.23 12.90
C TYR A 183 -14.67 -5.15 13.22
N SER A 184 -14.91 -6.20 14.01
CA SER A 184 -13.85 -7.15 14.40
C SER A 184 -13.34 -7.98 13.22
N ALA A 185 -14.24 -8.43 12.34
CA ALA A 185 -13.91 -9.19 11.14
C ALA A 185 -13.21 -8.31 10.10
N TYR A 186 -13.69 -7.07 9.93
CA TYR A 186 -13.05 -6.05 9.08
C TYR A 186 -11.56 -5.90 9.41
N TRP A 187 -11.24 -5.64 10.68
CA TRP A 187 -9.86 -5.47 11.12
C TRP A 187 -9.06 -6.75 11.06
N ALA A 188 -9.67 -7.91 11.26
CA ALA A 188 -8.98 -9.18 11.16
C ALA A 188 -8.49 -9.43 9.72
N ILE A 189 -9.37 -9.26 8.73
CA ILE A 189 -9.01 -9.43 7.31
C ILE A 189 -7.93 -8.40 6.93
N HIS A 190 -8.15 -7.13 7.26
CA HIS A 190 -7.18 -6.07 6.99
C HIS A 190 -5.79 -6.38 7.61
N SER A 191 -5.77 -6.82 8.87
CA SER A 191 -4.54 -7.16 9.58
C SER A 191 -3.81 -8.34 8.94
N VAL A 192 -4.51 -9.40 8.55
CA VAL A 192 -3.90 -10.55 7.86
C VAL A 192 -3.29 -10.13 6.53
N LEU A 193 -4.01 -9.35 5.72
CA LEU A 193 -3.49 -8.83 4.45
C LEU A 193 -2.25 -7.97 4.65
N ASN A 194 -2.24 -7.13 5.68
CA ASN A 194 -1.09 -6.27 5.99
C ASN A 194 0.13 -7.08 6.45
N ILE A 195 -0.06 -8.11 7.30
CA ILE A 195 1.02 -9.01 7.73
C ILE A 195 1.64 -9.72 6.53
N ILE A 196 0.81 -10.26 5.64
CA ILE A 196 1.27 -10.95 4.43
C ILE A 196 2.08 -9.97 3.56
N ALA A 197 1.55 -8.77 3.31
CA ALA A 197 2.21 -7.76 2.50
C ALA A 197 3.57 -7.36 3.08
N ASN A 198 3.64 -7.04 4.37
CA ASN A 198 4.88 -6.66 5.04
C ASN A 198 5.91 -7.80 5.04
N THR A 199 5.46 -9.04 5.19
CA THR A 199 6.33 -10.22 5.07
C THR A 199 6.94 -10.32 3.67
N LEU A 200 6.12 -10.17 2.63
CA LEU A 200 6.58 -10.20 1.24
C LEU A 200 7.51 -9.03 0.91
N PHE A 201 7.24 -7.83 1.43
CA PHE A 201 8.12 -6.67 1.29
C PHE A 201 9.49 -6.92 1.92
N GLY A 202 9.53 -7.52 3.12
CA GLY A 202 10.78 -7.86 3.78
C GLY A 202 11.57 -8.91 3.02
N ILE A 203 10.92 -9.97 2.53
CA ILE A 203 11.55 -10.97 1.66
C ILE A 203 12.14 -10.31 0.41
N GLY A 204 11.37 -9.43 -0.24
CA GLY A 204 11.83 -8.70 -1.43
C GLY A 204 13.06 -7.84 -1.18
N LEU A 205 13.16 -7.17 -0.03
CA LEU A 205 14.32 -6.37 0.36
C LEU A 205 15.54 -7.21 0.74
N LEU A 206 15.34 -8.45 1.20
CA LEU A 206 16.42 -9.40 1.50
C LEU A 206 16.92 -10.15 0.26
N CYS A 207 16.11 -10.24 -0.80
CA CYS A 207 16.53 -10.83 -2.07
C CYS A 207 17.72 -10.05 -2.65
N LYS A 208 18.89 -10.68 -2.69
CA LYS A 208 20.06 -10.16 -3.40
C LYS A 208 19.96 -10.58 -4.87
N LYS A 209 20.20 -9.63 -5.78
CA LYS A 209 20.57 -9.96 -7.16
C LYS A 209 21.92 -10.68 -7.10
N THR A 210 21.91 -12.01 -7.04
CA THR A 210 23.07 -12.85 -7.36
C THR A 210 23.26 -12.89 -8.86
#